data_AF-W4MC93-F1
#
_entry.id   AF-W4MC93-F1
#
_cell.length_a   1.000
_cell.length_b   1.000
_cell.length_c   1.000
_cell.angle_alpha   90.00
_cell.angle_beta   90.00
_cell.angle_gamma   90.00
#
_symmetry.space_group_name_H-M   'P 1'
#
loop_
_entity.id
_entity.type
_entity.pdbx_description
1 polymer ?
#
loop_
_entity_poly.entity_id
_entity_poly.type
_entity_poly.pdbx_seq_one_letter_code
_entity_poly.pdbx_strand_id
1 'polypeptide(L)' 'MDILAKIAEQKIREAMERGEFDNLPFHGVRIVPEDLSGVPEELRMGYKVMKNAGILPQEMQLKKEMVSLQQLLA' A
#
# COMPACT_ATOMS: atom_id res chain seq x y z
N MET A 1 -19.71 22.02 1.07
CA MET A 1 -18.36 21.51 1.38
C MET A 1 -18.19 21.57 2.89
N ASP A 2 -17.86 20.45 3.51
CA ASP A 2 -17.74 20.27 4.97
C ASP A 2 -16.70 21.24 5.57
N ILE A 3 -16.94 21.77 6.78
CA ILE A 3 -16.04 22.71 7.47
C ILE A 3 -14.67 22.05 7.71
N LEU A 4 -14.67 20.75 8.03
CA LEU A 4 -13.45 19.96 8.21
C LEU A 4 -12.62 19.91 6.91
N ALA A 5 -13.28 19.77 5.76
CA ALA A 5 -12.58 19.77 4.47
C ALA A 5 -11.91 21.12 4.18
N LYS A 6 -12.55 22.24 4.53
CA LYS A 6 -11.94 23.57 4.37
C LYS A 6 -10.71 23.77 5.25
N ILE A 7 -10.78 23.33 6.50
CA ILE A 7 -9.65 23.40 7.44
C ILE A 7 -8.50 22.52 6.96
N ALA A 8 -8.80 21.31 6.48
CA ALA A 8 -7.79 20.41 5.91
C ALA A 8 -7.09 21.03 4.69
N GLU A 9 -7.85 21.58 3.75
CA GLU A 9 -7.32 22.24 2.55
C GLU A 9 -6.39 23.41 2.91
N GLN A 10 -6.81 24.24 3.87
CA GLN A 10 -5.99 25.37 4.33
C GLN A 10 -4.66 24.88 4.91
N LYS A 11 -4.68 23.86 5.78
CA LYS A 11 -3.46 23.31 6.38
C LYS A 11 -2.51 22.69 5.34
N ILE A 12 -3.06 22.00 4.34
CA ILE A 12 -2.28 21.41 3.25
C ILE A 12 -1.56 22.53 2.49
N ARG A 13 -2.27 23.62 2.16
CA ARG A 13 -1.69 24.77 1.46
C ARG A 13 -0.60 25.45 2.27
N GLU A 14 -0.82 25.68 3.56
CA GLU A 14 0.20 26.26 4.45
C GLU A 14 1.45 25.38 4.54
N ALA A 15 1.30 24.04 4.59
CA ALA A 15 2.43 23.12 4.58
C ALA A 15 3.19 23.11 3.23
N MET A 16 2.48 23.28 2.11
CA MET A 16 3.10 23.48 0.80
C MET A 16 3.90 24.78 0.74
N GLU A 17 3.36 25.90 1.22
CA GLU A 17 4.06 27.19 1.25
C GLU A 17 5.32 27.16 2.12
N ARG A 18 5.31 26.34 3.19
CA ARG A 18 6.48 26.10 4.05
C ARG A 18 7.51 25.12 3.46
N GLY A 19 7.23 24.52 2.30
CA GLY A 19 8.11 23.53 1.67
C GLY A 19 8.18 22.19 2.41
N GLU A 20 7.19 21.86 3.25
CA GLU A 20 7.20 20.60 4.03
C GLU A 20 7.14 19.35 3.13
N PHE A 21 6.68 19.50 1.89
CA PHE A 21 6.63 18.41 0.91
C PHE A 21 7.91 18.25 0.07
N ASP A 22 8.84 19.20 0.12
CA ASP A 22 9.99 19.26 -0.80
C ASP A 22 11.03 18.15 -0.55
N ASN A 23 11.15 17.68 0.69
CA ASN A 23 12.14 16.69 1.12
C ASN A 23 11.50 15.41 1.69
N LEU A 24 10.33 15.02 1.18
CA LEU A 24 9.71 13.77 1.60
C LEU A 24 10.60 12.56 1.21
N PRO A 25 10.61 11.48 2.02
CA PRO A 25 11.51 10.32 1.85
C PRO A 25 11.36 9.55 0.53
N PHE A 26 10.42 9.92 -0.35
CA PHE A 26 10.23 9.36 -1.68
C PHE A 26 10.04 10.43 -2.76
N HIS A 27 10.35 11.69 -2.46
CA HIS A 27 10.22 12.79 -3.41
C HIS A 27 11.16 12.57 -4.61
N GLY A 28 10.59 12.61 -5.82
CA GLY A 28 11.33 12.35 -7.06
C GLY A 28 11.73 10.89 -7.32
N VAL A 29 11.38 9.95 -6.42
CA VAL A 29 11.66 8.52 -6.62
C VAL A 29 10.63 7.94 -7.59
N ARG A 30 11.10 7.18 -8.59
CA ARG A 30 10.21 6.46 -9.51
C ARG A 30 9.36 5.47 -8.73
N ILE A 31 8.05 5.63 -8.79
CA ILE A 31 7.12 4.62 -8.29
C ILE A 31 7.26 3.40 -9.18
N VAL A 32 7.84 2.33 -8.63
CA VAL A 32 7.93 1.03 -9.30
C VAL A 32 6.55 0.39 -9.21
N PRO A 33 5.85 0.17 -10.35
CA PRO A 33 4.58 -0.52 -10.32
C PRO A 33 4.78 -1.92 -9.77
N GLU A 34 3.94 -2.28 -8.82
CA GLU A 34 3.90 -3.63 -8.30
C GLU A 34 3.48 -4.60 -9.41
N ASP A 35 4.20 -5.72 -9.51
CA ASP A 35 3.81 -6.80 -10.42
C ASP A 35 2.55 -7.49 -9.89
N LEU A 36 1.42 -7.14 -10.50
CA LEU A 36 0.10 -7.73 -10.26
C LEU A 36 -0.40 -8.53 -11.47
N SER A 37 0.53 -8.99 -12.33
CA SER A 37 0.18 -9.81 -13.51
C SER A 37 -0.59 -11.08 -13.15
N GLY A 38 -0.32 -11.66 -11.98
CA GLY A 38 -1.03 -12.84 -11.45
C GLY A 38 -2.37 -12.54 -10.75
N VAL A 39 -2.81 -11.28 -10.68
CA VAL A 39 -4.05 -10.89 -9.98
C VAL A 39 -5.06 -10.34 -10.99
N PRO A 40 -6.30 -10.88 -11.02
CA PRO A 40 -7.40 -10.34 -11.82
C PRO A 40 -7.61 -8.85 -11.54
N GLU A 41 -7.93 -8.07 -12.56
CA GLU A 41 -7.95 -6.61 -12.49
C GLU A 41 -8.87 -6.09 -11.37
N GLU A 42 -10.04 -6.71 -11.23
CA GLU A 42 -11.05 -6.42 -10.22
C GLU A 42 -10.57 -6.69 -8.78
N LEU A 43 -9.56 -7.56 -8.60
CA LEU A 43 -9.02 -7.94 -7.27
C LEU A 43 -7.76 -7.16 -6.89
N ARG A 44 -7.12 -6.46 -7.83
CA ARG A 44 -5.82 -5.78 -7.61
C ARG A 44 -5.84 -4.78 -6.47
N MET A 45 -6.93 -4.00 -6.34
CA MET A 45 -7.05 -3.01 -5.27
C MET A 45 -7.20 -3.66 -3.90
N GLY A 46 -8.02 -4.69 -3.78
CA GLY A 46 -8.16 -5.45 -2.53
C GLY A 46 -6.82 -6.07 -2.10
N TYR A 47 -6.09 -6.68 -3.05
CA TYR A 47 -4.77 -7.24 -2.80
C TYR A 47 -3.77 -6.19 -2.30
N LYS A 48 -3.72 -5.02 -2.94
CA LYS A 48 -2.86 -3.90 -2.52
C LYS A 48 -3.16 -3.42 -1.11
N VAL A 49 -4.45 -3.26 -0.75
CA VAL A 49 -4.83 -2.82 0.60
C VAL A 49 -4.40 -3.84 1.65
N MET A 50 -4.67 -5.13 1.42
CA MET A 50 -4.28 -6.20 2.35
C MET A 50 -2.76 -6.27 2.54
N LYS A 51 -2.01 -6.25 1.43
CA LYS A 51 -0.54 -6.24 1.47
C LYS A 51 0.01 -5.05 2.26
N ASN A 52 -0.50 -3.84 2.00
CA ASN A 52 -0.06 -2.63 2.70
C ASN A 52 -0.43 -2.63 4.19
N ALA A 53 -1.52 -3.31 4.56
CA ALA A 53 -1.92 -3.51 5.95
C ALA A 53 -1.12 -4.61 6.67
N GLY A 54 -0.19 -5.29 5.98
CA GLY A 54 0.55 -6.43 6.54
C GLY A 54 -0.29 -7.70 6.68
N ILE A 55 -1.47 -7.74 6.07
CA ILE A 55 -2.38 -8.88 6.08
C ILE A 55 -1.97 -9.81 4.92
N LEU A 56 -1.62 -11.06 5.24
CA LEU A 56 -1.37 -12.06 4.20
C LEU A 56 -2.70 -12.44 3.51
N PRO A 57 -2.79 -12.32 2.18
CA PRO A 57 -3.89 -12.91 1.41
C PRO A 57 -3.98 -14.42 1.65
N GLN A 58 -5.20 -14.97 1.55
CA GLN A 58 -5.47 -16.38 1.86
C GLN A 58 -4.59 -17.34 1.04
N GLU A 59 -4.32 -16.99 -0.21
CA GLU A 59 -3.49 -17.76 -1.13
C GLU A 59 -2.03 -17.85 -0.64
N MET A 60 -1.51 -16.76 -0.06
CA MET A 60 -0.16 -16.72 0.51
C MET A 60 -0.09 -17.46 1.84
N GLN A 61 -1.17 -17.42 2.62
CA GLN A 61 -1.31 -18.21 3.85
C GLN A 61 -1.31 -19.71 3.56
N LEU A 62 -2.07 -20.16 2.56
CA LEU A 62 -2.08 -21.54 2.09
C LEU A 62 -0.70 -21.98 1.58
N LYS A 63 0.00 -21.16 0.80
CA LYS A 63 1.38 -21.44 0.38
C LYS A 63 2.33 -21.61 1.56
N LYS A 64 2.20 -20.76 2.59
CA LYS A 64 3.00 -20.85 3.81
C LYS A 64 2.74 -22.17 4.55
N GLU A 65 1.48 -22.59 4.64
CA GLU A 65 1.09 -23.87 5.24
C GLU A 65 1.64 -25.05 4.44
N MET A 66 1.57 -25.03 3.11
CA MET A 66 2.15 -26.08 2.26
C MET A 66 3.66 -26.24 2.49
N VAL A 67 4.40 -25.13 2.51
CA VAL A 67 5.86 -25.15 2.77
C VAL A 67 6.15 -25.68 4.18
N SER A 68 5.39 -25.25 5.18
CA SER A 68 5.53 -25.74 6.55
C SER A 68 5.27 -27.24 6.66
N LEU A 69 4.25 -27.75 5.97
CA LEU A 69 3.94 -29.18 5.93
C LEU A 69 5.04 -29.98 5.22
N GLN A 70 5.58 -29.47 4.12
CA GLN A 70 6.71 -30.10 3.43
C GLN A 70 7.97 -30.18 4.31
N GLN A 71 8.25 -29.13 5.09
CA GLN A 71 9.37 -29.13 6.03
C GLN A 71 9.21 -30.14 7.17
N LEU A 72 7.96 -30.42 7.59
CA LEU A 72 7.69 -31.41 8.63
C LEU A 72 7.74 -32.86 8.13
N LEU A 73 7.61 -33.07 6.81
CA LEU A 73 7.67 -34.38 6.16
C LEU A 73 9.07 -34.78 5.69
N ALA A 74 10.04 -33.85 5.72
CA ALA A 74 11.44 -34.06 5.35
C ALA A 74 12.29 -34.46 6.58
#